data_AF-A0A6J4EEB0-F1
#
_entry.id   AF-A0A6J4EEB0-F1
#
_cell.length_a   1.000
_cell.length_b   1.000
_cell.length_c   1.000
_cell.angle_alpha   90.00
_cell.angle_beta   90.00
_cell.angle_gamma   90.00
#
_symmetry.space_group_name_H-M   'P 1'
#
loop_
_entity.id
_entity.type
_entity.pdbx_description
1 polymer ?
#
loop_
_entity_poly.entity_id
_entity_poly.type
_entity_poly.pdbx_seq_one_letter_code
_entity_poly.pdbx_strand_id
1 'polypeptide(L)'
;MNKRNVVREVASDAISQIECSLERIRMLSASLHVIKGQLKQSPDFEHLAEVAALAAYSADDWHNILDCERERLTERLDAQAAGGNA
;
A
#
# COMPACT_ATOMS: atom_id res chain seq x y z
N MET A 1 9.19 -18.39 25.19
CA MET A 1 8.21 -17.86 24.21
C MET A 1 7.84 -18.97 23.23
N ASN A 2 6.56 -19.23 23.00
CA ASN A 2 6.11 -20.27 22.06
C ASN A 2 6.38 -19.81 20.62
N LYS A 3 7.01 -20.64 19.77
CA LYS A 3 7.31 -20.31 18.37
C LYS A 3 6.08 -19.81 17.59
N ARG A 4 4.88 -20.33 17.89
CA ARG A 4 3.63 -19.88 17.25
C ARG A 4 3.28 -18.43 17.61
N ASN A 5 3.55 -18.01 18.85
CA ASN A 5 3.28 -16.65 19.30
C ASN A 5 4.23 -15.66 18.60
N VAL A 6 5.51 -16.02 18.45
CA VAL A 6 6.49 -15.20 17.73
C VAL A 6 6.09 -15.01 16.27
N VAL A 7 5.68 -16.09 15.59
CA VAL A 7 5.22 -16.00 14.19
C VAL A 7 3.99 -15.11 14.06
N ARG A 8 3.04 -15.20 15.00
CA ARG A 8 1.84 -14.36 15.02
C ARG A 8 2.17 -12.87 15.24
N GLU A 9 3.05 -12.57 16.20
CA GLU A 9 3.51 -11.20 16.46
C GLU A 9 4.21 -10.61 15.22
N VAL A 10 5.15 -11.34 14.62
CA VAL A 10 5.86 -10.89 13.41
C VAL A 10 4.89 -10.68 12.24
N ALA A 11 3.91 -11.55 12.06
CA ALA A 11 2.90 -11.39 11.00
C ALA A 11 2.01 -10.16 11.25
N SER A 12 1.59 -9.93 12.50
CA SER A 12 0.80 -8.75 12.88
C SER A 12 1.58 -7.44 12.68
N ASP A 13 2.86 -7.44 13.01
CA ASP A 13 3.75 -6.29 12.79
C ASP A 13 3.93 -6.02 11.30
N ALA A 14 4.10 -7.07 10.48
CA ALA A 14 4.20 -6.94 9.03
C ALA A 14 2.93 -6.37 8.41
N ILE A 15 1.74 -6.83 8.83
CA ILE A 15 0.44 -6.29 8.39
C ILE A 15 0.36 -4.80 8.75
N SER A 16 0.69 -4.44 9.99
CA SER A 16 0.68 -3.04 10.46
C SER A 16 1.62 -2.15 9.64
N GLN A 17 2.81 -2.65 9.27
CA GLN A 17 3.75 -1.92 8.41
C GLN A 17 3.23 -1.73 6.99
N ILE A 18 2.55 -2.74 6.44
CA ILE A 18 1.90 -2.63 5.13
C ILE A 18 0.78 -1.57 5.19
N GLU A 19 -0.06 -1.59 6.21
CA GLU A 19 -1.11 -0.58 6.40
C GLU A 19 -0.56 0.84 6.50
N CYS A 20 0.52 1.03 7.27
CA CYS A 20 1.23 2.31 7.32
C CYS A 20 1.77 2.74 5.96
N SER A 21 2.23 1.78 5.15
CA SER A 21 2.79 2.05 3.81
C SER A 21 1.69 2.40 2.81
N LEU A 22 0.55 1.71 2.86
CA LEU A 22 -0.63 2.00 2.05
C LEU A 22 -1.09 3.45 2.26
N GLU A 23 -1.21 3.90 3.51
CA GLU A 23 -1.62 5.28 3.81
C GLU A 23 -0.64 6.31 3.24
N ARG A 24 0.67 6.06 3.38
CA ARG A 24 1.71 6.94 2.82
C ARG A 24 1.66 7.00 1.30
N ILE A 25 1.46 5.86 0.64
CA ILE A 25 1.34 5.79 -0.81
C ILE A 25 0.07 6.51 -1.27
N ARG A 26 -1.04 6.38 -0.53
CA ARG A 26 -2.28 7.10 -0.81
C ARG A 26 -2.09 8.61 -0.74
N MET A 27 -1.40 9.10 0.30
CA MET A 27 -1.05 10.52 0.41
C MET A 27 -0.17 10.99 -0.75
N LEU A 28 0.82 10.17 -1.15
CA LEU A 28 1.69 10.47 -2.28
C LEU A 28 0.90 10.54 -3.60
N SER A 29 0.09 9.53 -3.89
CA SER A 29 -0.76 9.49 -5.08
C SER A 29 -1.69 10.71 -5.16
N ALA A 30 -2.38 11.03 -4.06
CA ALA A 30 -3.25 12.21 -3.98
C ALA A 30 -2.48 13.52 -4.28
N SER A 31 -1.28 13.65 -3.72
CA SER A 31 -0.41 14.82 -3.96
C SER A 31 0.00 14.93 -5.43
N LEU A 32 0.35 13.81 -6.06
CA LEU A 32 0.72 13.75 -7.49
C LEU A 32 -0.47 14.11 -8.40
N HIS A 33 -1.67 13.69 -8.05
CA HIS A 33 -2.88 14.09 -8.76
C HIS A 33 -3.16 15.59 -8.68
N VAL A 34 -2.95 16.21 -7.52
CA VAL A 34 -3.05 17.66 -7.36
C VAL A 34 -1.99 18.38 -8.21
N ILE A 35 -0.73 17.94 -8.14
CA ILE A 35 0.37 18.52 -8.91
C ILE A 35 0.09 18.43 -10.42
N LYS A 36 -0.31 17.25 -10.90
CA LYS A 36 -0.76 17.06 -12.29
C LYS A 36 -1.86 18.04 -12.68
N GLY A 37 -2.87 18.22 -11.82
CA GLY A 37 -3.97 19.16 -12.04
C GLY A 37 -3.50 20.61 -12.17
N GLN A 38 -2.51 21.03 -11.38
CA GLN A 38 -1.92 22.37 -11.47
C GLN A 38 -1.10 22.54 -12.76
N LEU A 39 -0.25 21.56 -13.09
CA LEU A 39 0.60 21.62 -14.29
C LEU A 39 -0.22 21.68 -15.58
N LYS A 40 -1.37 20.97 -15.63
CA LYS A 40 -2.28 20.99 -16.79
C LYS A 40 -2.91 22.35 -17.09
N GLN A 41 -2.80 23.33 -16.19
CA GLN A 41 -3.35 24.68 -16.45
C GLN A 41 -2.51 25.48 -17.46
N SER A 42 -1.26 25.06 -17.73
CA SER A 42 -0.39 25.69 -18.71
C SER A 42 0.06 24.70 -19.79
N PRO A 43 -0.11 25.02 -21.10
CA PRO A 43 0.40 24.18 -22.19
C PRO A 43 1.90 23.91 -22.12
N ASP A 44 2.69 24.87 -21.61
CA ASP A 44 4.14 24.74 -21.50
C ASP A 44 4.58 23.62 -20.54
N PHE A 45 3.68 23.17 -19.65
CA PHE A 45 3.95 22.16 -18.63
C PHE A 45 3.26 20.81 -18.90
N GLU A 46 2.74 20.60 -20.12
CA GLU A 46 2.03 19.36 -20.47
C GLU A 46 2.89 18.10 -20.22
N HIS A 47 4.16 18.14 -20.63
CA HIS A 47 5.11 17.05 -20.40
C HIS A 47 5.33 16.75 -18.89
N LEU A 48 5.37 17.79 -18.04
CA LEU A 48 5.50 17.62 -16.60
C LEU A 48 4.23 17.02 -15.99
N ALA A 49 3.06 17.43 -16.50
CA ALA A 49 1.79 16.85 -16.08
C ALA A 49 1.69 15.35 -16.43
N GLU A 50 2.30 14.94 -17.55
CA GLU A 50 2.37 13.55 -17.95
C GLU A 50 3.33 12.73 -17.06
N VAL A 51 4.48 13.29 -16.69
CA VAL A 51 5.36 12.69 -15.68
C VAL A 51 4.65 12.53 -14.33
N ALA A 52 3.93 13.55 -13.86
CA ALA A 52 3.13 13.46 -12.64
C ALA A 52 2.02 12.40 -12.75
N ALA A 53 1.43 12.22 -13.94
CA ALA A 53 0.46 11.17 -14.19
C ALA A 53 1.06 9.76 -14.08
N LEU A 54 2.25 9.55 -14.67
CA LEU A 54 2.96 8.27 -14.58
C LEU A 54 3.37 7.94 -13.14
N ALA A 55 3.84 8.94 -12.40
CA ALA A 55 4.16 8.77 -10.99
C ALA A 55 2.93 8.41 -10.15
N ALA A 56 1.79 9.06 -10.39
CA ALA A 56 0.53 8.75 -9.69
C ALA A 56 0.08 7.32 -10.00
N TYR A 57 0.09 6.93 -11.29
CA TYR A 57 -0.22 5.57 -11.72
C TYR A 57 0.66 4.52 -11.00
N SER A 58 1.97 4.76 -10.94
CA SER A 58 2.90 3.86 -10.25
C SER A 58 2.60 3.77 -8.75
N ALA A 59 2.28 4.90 -8.10
CA ALA A 59 1.88 4.90 -6.70
C ALA A 59 0.59 4.09 -6.47
N ASP A 60 -0.42 4.26 -7.31
CA ASP A 60 -1.68 3.50 -7.22
C ASP A 60 -1.46 2.00 -7.44
N ASP A 61 -0.60 1.62 -8.39
CA ASP A 61 -0.27 0.21 -8.64
C ASP A 61 0.45 -0.42 -7.44
N TRP A 62 1.44 0.27 -6.87
CA TRP A 62 2.09 -0.18 -5.63
C TRP A 62 1.13 -0.27 -4.45
N HIS A 63 0.17 0.66 -4.35
CA HIS A 63 -0.89 0.57 -3.34
C HIS A 63 -1.68 -0.72 -3.51
N ASN A 64 -2.14 -1.04 -4.73
CA ASN A 64 -2.91 -2.26 -4.99
C ASN A 64 -2.12 -3.54 -4.70
N ILE A 65 -0.84 -3.59 -5.09
CA ILE A 65 0.03 -4.74 -4.81
C ILE A 65 0.16 -4.97 -3.30
N LEU A 66 0.38 -3.91 -2.53
CA LEU A 66 0.50 -4.00 -1.08
C LEU A 66 -0.82 -4.36 -0.40
N ASP A 67 -1.95 -3.88 -0.94
CA ASP A 67 -3.27 -4.19 -0.41
C ASP A 67 -3.59 -5.70 -0.55
N CYS A 68 -3.28 -6.27 -1.72
CA CYS A 68 -3.37 -7.71 -1.97
C CYS A 68 -2.47 -8.51 -1.01
N GLU A 69 -1.23 -8.08 -0.77
CA GLU A 69 -0.34 -8.77 0.17
C GLU A 69 -0.80 -8.63 1.63
N ARG A 70 -1.37 -7.49 2.02
CA ARG A 70 -2.03 -7.31 3.33
C ARG A 70 -3.14 -8.34 3.50
N GLU A 71 -4.07 -8.40 2.56
CA GLU A 71 -5.22 -9.33 2.59
C GLU A 71 -4.74 -10.78 2.70
N ARG A 72 -3.79 -11.17 1.85
CA ARG A 72 -3.21 -12.51 1.85
C ARG A 72 -2.55 -12.86 3.18
N LEU A 73 -1.85 -11.93 3.82
CA LEU A 73 -1.22 -12.16 5.12
C LEU A 73 -2.25 -12.28 6.25
N THR A 74 -3.27 -11.42 6.23
CA THR A 74 -4.39 -11.47 7.19
C THR A 74 -5.12 -12.81 7.10
N GLU A 75 -5.49 -13.25 5.90
CA GLU A 75 -6.15 -14.55 5.69
C GLU A 75 -5.33 -15.73 6.23
N ARG A 76 -4.00 -15.70 6.00
CA ARG A 76 -3.09 -16.74 6.50
C ARG A 76 -2.98 -16.71 8.03
N LEU A 77 -3.00 -15.52 8.64
CA LEU A 77 -2.96 -15.36 10.08
C LEU A 77 -4.24 -15.89 10.74
N ASP A 78 -5.39 -15.58 10.16
CA ASP A 78 -6.71 -16.02 10.63
C ASP A 78 -6.86 -17.54 10.50
N ALA A 79 -6.42 -18.12 9.38
CA ALA A 79 -6.42 -19.58 9.19
C ALA A 79 -5.55 -20.29 10.25
N GLN A 80 -4.41 -19.73 10.63
CA GLN A 80 -3.59 -20.27 11.73
C GLN A 80 -4.26 -20.12 13.10
N ALA A 81 -5.03 -19.06 13.33
CA ALA A 81 -5.79 -18.91 14.57
C ALA A 81 -6.93 -19.94 14.66
N ALA A 82 -7.62 -20.23 13.55
CA ALA A 82 -8.71 -21.21 13.48
C ALA A 82 -8.23 -22.66 13.59
N GLY A 83 -7.08 -23.01 13.00
CA GLY A 83 -6.51 -24.37 13.03
C GLY A 83 -5.82 -24.77 14.35
N GLY A 84 -5.81 -23.91 15.37
CA GLY A 84 -5.14 -24.13 16.65
C GLY A 84 -5.93 -24.91 17.71
N ASN A 85 -7.16 -25.34 17.41
CA ASN A 85 -8.10 -25.98 18.34
C ASN A 85 -8.43 -27.47 18.01
N ALA A 86 -7.59 -28.16 17.24
CA ALA A 86 -7.73 -29.60 16.97
C ALA A 86 -6.56 -30.39 17.56
#